data_AF-A0A3B9AHY5-F1
#
_entry.id   AF-A0A3B9AHY5-F1
#
_cell.length_a   1.000
_cell.length_b   1.000
_cell.length_c   1.000
_cell.angle_alpha   90.00
_cell.angle_beta   90.00
_cell.angle_gamma   90.00
#
_symmetry.space_group_name_H-M   'P 1'
#
loop_
_entity.id
_entity.type
_entity.pdbx_description
1 polymer ?
#
loop_
_entity_poly.entity_id
_entity_poly.type
_entity_poly.pdbx_seq_one_letter_code
_entity_poly.pdbx_strand_id
1 'polypeptide(L)'
;MNVIKPVTILYLIFFVTLLFWAAMADPKLAGFIQSLNEPWSVVVLMDFVFGGLLLSWMIYFVEGSAKAALPWAIALFIIGNIIGAVYILLRIKRIEERLSPQAI
;
A
#
# COMPACT_ATOMS: atom_id res chain seq x y z
N MET A 1 8.69 -12.23 13.05
CA MET A 1 7.98 -10.96 12.79
C MET A 1 8.59 -9.72 13.45
N ASN A 2 9.49 -9.82 14.43
CA ASN A 2 10.05 -8.65 15.14
C ASN A 2 10.72 -7.60 14.23
N VAL A 3 11.17 -8.00 13.04
CA VAL A 3 11.76 -7.11 12.03
C VAL A 3 10.70 -6.45 11.13
N ILE A 4 9.54 -7.08 10.91
CA ILE A 4 8.50 -6.56 9.98
C ILE A 4 7.99 -5.21 10.49
N LYS A 5 7.60 -5.13 11.76
CA LYS A 5 7.06 -3.91 12.35
C LYS A 5 8.00 -2.69 12.23
N PRO A 6 9.27 -2.73 12.67
CA PRO A 6 10.17 -1.58 12.54
C PRO A 6 10.48 -1.26 11.07
N VAL A 7 10.61 -2.26 10.20
CA VAL A 7 10.83 -2.02 8.77
C VAL A 7 9.64 -1.33 8.12
N THR A 8 8.41 -1.77 8.42
CA THR A 8 7.18 -1.13 7.91
C THR A 8 7.01 0.29 8.46
N ILE A 9 7.40 0.55 9.72
CA ILE A 9 7.41 1.91 10.28
C ILE A 9 8.41 2.80 9.55
N LEU A 10 9.64 2.31 9.35
CA LEU A 10 10.68 3.07 8.64
C LEU A 10 10.26 3.36 7.19
N TYR A 11 9.69 2.37 6.51
CA TYR A 11 9.08 2.52 5.19
C TYR A 11 8.02 3.64 5.19
N LEU A 12 7.10 3.63 6.15
CA LEU A 12 6.03 4.61 6.25
C LEU A 12 6.59 6.02 6.42
N ILE A 13 7.55 6.20 7.35
CA ILE A 13 8.19 7.48 7.61
C ILE A 13 8.85 7.99 6.33
N PHE A 14 9.69 7.17 5.70
CA PHE A 14 10.42 7.54 4.50
C PHE A 14 9.47 7.92 3.35
N PHE A 15 8.43 7.11 3.10
CA PHE A 15 7.50 7.36 2.01
C PHE A 15 6.65 8.62 2.24
N VAL A 16 6.19 8.85 3.48
CA VAL A 16 5.48 10.10 3.84
C VAL A 16 6.40 11.32 3.68
N THR A 17 7.68 11.22 4.06
CA THR A 17 8.64 12.30 3.82
C THR A 17 8.83 12.59 2.34
N LEU A 18 8.92 11.56 1.49
CA LEU A 18 9.01 11.75 0.04
C LEU A 18 7.76 12.40 -0.55
N LEU A 19 6.57 11.98 -0.10
CA LEU A 19 5.31 12.58 -0.54
C LEU A 19 5.22 14.06 -0.11
N PHE A 20 5.62 14.37 1.12
CA PHE A 20 5.67 15.74 1.60
C PHE A 20 6.64 16.59 0.79
N TRP A 21 7.86 16.08 0.54
CA TRP A 21 8.83 16.76 -0.31
C TRP A 21 8.30 17.00 -1.73
N ALA A 22 7.69 15.99 -2.36
CA ALA A 22 7.11 16.10 -3.69
C ALA A 22 5.96 17.11 -3.74
N ALA A 23 5.07 17.12 -2.74
CA ALA A 23 3.97 18.09 -2.64
C ALA A 23 4.48 19.53 -2.48
N MET A 24 5.62 19.75 -1.83
CA MET A 24 6.24 21.07 -1.70
C MET A 24 6.99 21.48 -2.98
N ALA A 25 7.61 20.53 -3.68
CA ALA A 25 8.39 20.77 -4.89
C ALA A 25 7.52 20.95 -6.15
N ASP A 26 6.41 20.22 -6.25
CA ASP A 26 5.45 20.28 -7.36
C ASP A 26 4.00 20.41 -6.83
N PRO A 27 3.64 21.54 -6.20
CA PRO A 27 2.35 21.71 -5.53
C PRO A 27 1.15 21.69 -6.47
N LYS A 28 1.37 21.90 -7.77
CA LYS A 28 0.34 21.87 -8.81
C LYS A 28 0.31 20.54 -9.58
N LEU A 29 1.15 19.57 -9.20
CA LEU A 29 1.31 18.29 -9.89
C LEU A 29 1.66 18.45 -11.39
N ALA A 30 2.26 19.58 -11.78
CA ALA A 30 2.52 19.89 -13.18
C ALA A 30 3.57 18.93 -13.77
N GLY A 31 4.62 18.64 -13.01
CA GLY A 31 5.63 17.65 -13.40
C GLY A 31 5.06 16.24 -13.44
N PHE A 32 4.21 15.88 -12.47
CA PHE A 32 3.51 14.60 -12.49
C PHE A 32 2.62 14.45 -13.74
N ILE A 33 1.75 15.43 -14.02
CA ILE A 33 0.86 15.40 -15.19
C ILE A 33 1.67 15.36 -16.49
N GLN A 34 2.73 16.14 -16.60
CA GLN A 34 3.60 16.11 -17.78
C GLN A 34 4.22 14.73 -17.99
N SER A 35 4.67 14.07 -16.90
CA SER A 35 5.29 12.75 -16.97
C SER A 35 4.35 11.68 -17.53
N LEU A 36 3.02 11.83 -17.40
CA LEU A 36 2.04 10.88 -17.93
C LEU A 36 2.04 10.79 -19.46
N ASN A 37 2.65 11.76 -20.16
CA ASN A 37 2.85 11.68 -21.61
C ASN A 37 4.00 10.73 -21.99
N GLU A 38 4.86 10.36 -21.04
CA GLU A 38 5.96 9.42 -21.25
C GLU A 38 5.48 7.97 -21.06
N PRO A 39 5.69 7.08 -22.04
CA PRO A 39 5.19 5.70 -21.98
C PRO A 39 5.59 4.95 -20.71
N TRP A 40 6.82 5.14 -20.24
CA TRP A 40 7.32 4.48 -19.05
C TRP A 40 6.66 4.96 -17.75
N SER A 41 6.27 6.23 -17.66
CA SER A 41 5.53 6.74 -16.49
C SER A 41 4.16 6.09 -16.38
N VAL A 42 3.50 5.80 -17.51
CA VAL A 42 2.25 5.06 -17.54
C VAL A 42 2.47 3.62 -17.07
N VAL A 43 3.55 2.96 -17.51
CA VAL A 43 3.90 1.61 -17.04
C VAL A 43 4.12 1.58 -15.53
N VAL A 44 4.87 2.54 -14.97
CA VAL A 44 5.12 2.65 -13.52
C VAL A 44 3.82 2.92 -12.74
N LEU A 45 2.95 3.79 -13.26
CA LEU A 45 1.64 4.03 -12.64
C LEU A 45 0.77 2.78 -12.65
N MET A 46 0.74 2.04 -13.76
CA MET A 46 -0.01 0.79 -13.86
C MET A 46 0.58 -0.30 -12.97
N ASP A 47 1.90 -0.39 -12.83
CA ASP A 47 2.55 -1.30 -11.87
C ASP A 47 2.06 -1.04 -10.45
N PHE A 48 1.96 0.22 -10.04
CA PHE A 48 1.36 0.59 -8.75
C PHE A 48 -0.12 0.18 -8.65
N VAL A 49 -0.93 0.40 -9.69
CA VAL A 49 -2.36 0.00 -9.71
C VAL A 49 -2.51 -1.52 -9.60
N PHE A 50 -1.77 -2.29 -10.39
CA PHE A 50 -1.82 -3.75 -10.36
C PHE A 50 -1.25 -4.31 -9.05
N GLY A 51 -0.18 -3.72 -8.51
CA GLY A 51 0.32 -4.02 -7.18
C GLY A 51 -0.75 -3.81 -6.10
N GLY A 52 -1.50 -2.71 -6.18
CA GLY A 52 -2.64 -2.44 -5.31
C GLY A 52 -3.76 -3.48 -5.42
N LEU A 53 -4.05 -3.97 -6.65
CA LEU A 53 -5.02 -5.03 -6.88
C LEU A 53 -4.57 -6.36 -6.23
N LEU A 54 -3.30 -6.72 -6.41
CA LEU A 54 -2.74 -7.93 -5.79
C LEU A 54 -2.76 -7.85 -4.27
N LEU A 55 -2.39 -6.69 -3.70
CA LEU A 55 -2.45 -6.49 -2.25
C LEU A 55 -3.91 -6.51 -1.73
N SER A 56 -4.87 -6.04 -2.51
CA SER A 56 -6.29 -6.11 -2.15
C SER A 56 -6.79 -7.55 -2.03
N TRP A 57 -6.30 -8.48 -2.87
CA TRP A 57 -6.57 -9.91 -2.71
C TRP A 57 -5.97 -10.47 -1.42
N MET A 58 -4.74 -10.06 -1.07
CA MET A 58 -4.13 -10.47 0.20
C MET A 58 -4.94 -9.96 1.40
N ILE A 59 -5.38 -8.71 1.36
CA ILE A 59 -6.27 -8.14 2.38
C ILE A 59 -7.57 -8.95 2.47
N TYR A 60 -8.16 -9.33 1.34
CA TYR A 60 -9.36 -10.18 1.32
C TYR A 60 -9.14 -11.53 2.00
N PHE A 61 -8.03 -12.21 1.73
CA PHE A 61 -7.73 -13.49 2.38
C PHE A 61 -7.46 -13.34 3.88
N VAL A 62 -6.80 -12.26 4.30
CA VAL A 62 -6.55 -11.99 5.72
C VAL A 62 -7.86 -11.69 6.46
N GLU A 63 -8.70 -10.80 5.91
CA GLU A 63 -9.98 -10.41 6.50
C GLU A 63 -11.06 -11.50 6.40
N GLY A 64 -10.95 -12.43 5.45
CA GLY A 64 -11.87 -13.54 5.23
C GLY A 64 -13.28 -13.13 4.75
N SER A 65 -13.52 -11.83 4.49
CA SER A 65 -14.79 -11.35 3.97
C SER A 65 -14.63 -10.07 3.15
N ALA A 66 -15.41 -9.96 2.08
CA ALA A 66 -15.37 -8.79 1.20
C ALA A 66 -15.81 -7.50 1.93
N LYS A 67 -16.78 -7.61 2.84
CA LYS A 67 -17.26 -6.46 3.64
C LYS A 67 -16.16 -5.83 4.49
N ALA A 68 -15.29 -6.65 5.07
CA ALA A 68 -14.16 -6.17 5.88
C ALA A 68 -12.96 -5.73 5.03
N ALA A 69 -12.75 -6.35 3.86
CA ALA A 69 -11.63 -6.05 2.97
C ALA A 69 -11.84 -4.81 2.09
N LEU A 70 -13.06 -4.56 1.63
CA LEU A 70 -13.37 -3.52 0.65
C LEU A 70 -12.99 -2.10 1.12
N PRO A 71 -13.23 -1.69 2.39
CA PRO A 71 -12.78 -0.38 2.86
C PRO A 71 -11.26 -0.18 2.75
N TRP A 72 -10.48 -1.22 3.04
CA TRP A 72 -9.03 -1.19 2.92
C TRP A 72 -8.57 -1.11 1.47
N ALA A 73 -9.18 -1.90 0.57
CA ALA A 73 -8.88 -1.84 -0.85
C ALA A 73 -9.18 -0.45 -1.42
N ILE A 74 -10.35 0.12 -1.12
CA ILE A 74 -10.71 1.48 -1.56
C ILE A 74 -9.69 2.51 -1.04
N ALA A 75 -9.36 2.46 0.25
CA ALA A 75 -8.39 3.38 0.84
C ALA A 75 -7.00 3.21 0.19
N LEU A 76 -6.60 1.99 -0.16
CA LEU A 76 -5.34 1.69 -0.84
C LEU A 76 -5.26 2.34 -2.23
N PHE A 77 -6.33 2.38 -3.02
CA PHE A 77 -6.31 3.04 -4.33
C PHE A 77 -6.33 4.58 -4.24
N ILE A 78 -6.86 5.14 -3.15
CA ILE A 78 -6.94 6.59 -2.95
C ILE A 78 -5.63 7.14 -2.36
N ILE A 79 -5.10 6.49 -1.33
CA ILE A 79 -3.99 6.98 -0.52
C ILE A 79 -2.68 6.25 -0.88
N GLY A 80 -2.77 5.06 -1.46
CA GLY A 80 -1.62 4.25 -1.86
C GLY A 80 -0.97 3.51 -0.71
N ASN A 81 0.33 3.25 -0.87
CA ASN A 81 1.06 2.29 -0.02
C ASN A 81 1.15 2.67 1.45
N ILE A 82 0.83 3.92 1.83
CA ILE A 82 0.61 4.31 3.23
C ILE A 82 -0.45 3.39 3.87
N ILE A 83 -1.56 3.15 3.16
CA ILE A 83 -2.63 2.27 3.65
C ILE A 83 -2.17 0.82 3.70
N GLY A 84 -1.37 0.36 2.74
CA GLY A 84 -0.76 -0.98 2.79
C GLY A 84 0.10 -1.16 4.03
N ALA A 85 0.96 -0.19 4.34
CA ALA A 85 1.81 -0.21 5.54
C ALA A 85 1.00 -0.13 6.84
N VAL A 86 0.02 0.78 6.91
CA VAL A 86 -0.89 0.88 8.06
C VAL A 86 -1.67 -0.41 8.26
N TYR A 87 -2.14 -1.04 7.18
CA TYR A 87 -2.84 -2.32 7.23
C TYR A 87 -1.96 -3.41 7.85
N ILE A 88 -0.73 -3.57 7.35
CA ILE A 88 0.24 -4.54 7.89
C ILE A 88 0.46 -4.31 9.38
N LEU A 89 0.66 -3.05 9.80
CA LEU A 89 0.90 -2.72 11.21
C LEU A 89 -0.30 -3.03 12.11
N LEU A 90 -1.52 -2.74 11.65
CA LEU A 90 -2.76 -2.95 12.42
C LEU A 90 -3.25 -4.39 12.39
N ARG A 91 -2.91 -5.17 11.36
CA ARG A 91 -3.36 -6.55 11.16
C ARG A 91 -2.27 -7.58 11.34
N ILE A 92 -1.09 -7.20 11.84
CA ILE A 92 0.06 -8.10 11.96
C ILE A 92 -0.28 -9.43 12.64
N LYS A 93 -1.01 -9.41 13.76
CA LYS A 93 -1.44 -10.63 14.47
C LYS A 93 -2.35 -11.53 13.61
N ARG A 94 -3.31 -10.92 12.90
CA ARG A 94 -4.22 -11.67 12.01
C ARG A 94 -3.49 -12.26 10.82
N ILE A 95 -2.51 -11.54 10.27
CA ILE A 95 -1.64 -12.06 9.21
C ILE A 95 -0.86 -13.27 9.73
N GLU A 96 -0.31 -13.20 10.95
CA GLU A 96 0.40 -14.30 11.59
C GLU A 96 -0.49 -15.52 11.83
N GLU A 97 -1.72 -15.31 12.31
CA GLU A 97 -2.72 -16.37 12.50
C GLU A 97 -3.05 -17.09 11.18
N ARG A 98 -3.15 -16.35 10.07
CA ARG A 98 -3.44 -16.92 8.75
C ARG A 98 -2.26 -17.67 8.13
N LEU A 99 -1.04 -17.31 8.51
CA LEU A 99 0.20 -17.95 8.03
C LEU A 99 0.65 -19.11 8.91
N SER A 100 0.16 -19.19 10.15
CA SER A 100 0.48 -20.29 11.05
C SER A 100 -0.15 -21.59 10.53
N PRO A 101 0.59 -22.71 10.51
CA PRO A 101 0.03 -24.01 10.12
C PRO A 101 -1.23 -24.29 10.95
N GLN A 102 -2.34 -24.57 10.28
CA GLN A 102 -3.52 -25.11 10.96
C GLN A 102 -3.09 -26.46 11.53
N ALA A 103 -3.03 -26.57 12.86
CA ALA A 103 -2.84 -27.85 13.52
C ALA A 103 -4.04 -28.73 13.16
N ILE A 104 -3.84 -29.64 12.21
CA ILE A 104 -4.75 -30.75 11.91
C ILE A 104 -4.60 -31.78 13.02
#